data_AF-A0A0K2RL94-F1
#
_entry.id   AF-A0A0K2RL94-F1
#
_cell.length_a   1.000
_cell.length_b   1.000
_cell.length_c   1.000
_cell.angle_alpha   90.00
_cell.angle_beta   90.00
_cell.angle_gamma   90.00
#
_symmetry.space_group_name_H-M   'P 1'
#
loop_
_entity.id
_entity.type
_entity.pdbx_description
1 polymer ?
#
loop_
_entity_poly.entity_id
_entity_poly.type
_entity_poly.pdbx_seq_one_letter_code
_entity_poly.pdbx_strand_id
1 'polypeptide(L)'
;MPNANAAMLDGTALQTAASKITDIKLGNAESRGGNRVTVPMDYQIDGKALHSDFLLERTGTEWLFFGKWSFVPSSLPTIEVTVVNANEATLNGVPVNLPNGRNSFAVFYPGQYEASLAGKYFSAPTTSTSVTTGALPQAPLNLLTKPTDAMIKVVSDKVKEFLDTCAADATKQQKLQPDCPFYHVTNSRVVDGTIKWQITEYPKVSIDPFNGQWVVAPLNGKAKVTAREIDLFSGLVGDLSAVHDFSFTTRLDIGADTITVTPLVSF
;
A
#
# COMPACT_ATOMS: atom_id res chain seq x y z
N MET A 1 -4.04 20.91 24.17
CA MET A 1 -4.12 20.15 22.90
C MET A 1 -2.70 19.71 22.56
N PRO A 2 -2.45 18.42 22.29
CA PRO A 2 -1.17 17.99 21.73
C PRO A 2 -0.89 18.73 20.41
N ASN A 3 0.37 18.81 19.98
CA ASN A 3 0.74 19.23 18.62
C ASN A 3 0.40 18.10 17.63
N ALA A 4 -0.88 17.76 17.53
CA ALA A 4 -1.41 16.64 16.76
C ALA A 4 -2.69 17.06 16.03
N ASN A 5 -2.98 16.39 14.93
CA ASN A 5 -4.15 16.65 14.11
C ASN A 5 -5.45 16.36 14.89
N ALA A 6 -6.40 17.28 14.86
CA ALA A 6 -7.67 17.22 15.59
C ALA A 6 -8.79 16.46 14.85
N ALA A 7 -8.52 15.90 13.67
CA ALA A 7 -9.54 15.26 12.81
C ALA A 7 -10.37 14.15 13.49
N MET A 8 -9.88 13.57 14.60
CA MET A 8 -10.56 12.48 15.32
C MET A 8 -11.39 12.95 16.53
N LEU A 9 -11.45 14.26 16.77
CA LEU A 9 -12.09 14.82 17.97
C LEU A 9 -13.57 15.18 17.79
N ASP A 10 -14.11 15.05 16.57
CA ASP A 10 -15.50 15.36 16.27
C ASP A 10 -16.07 14.52 15.10
N GLY A 11 -17.33 14.80 14.77
CA GLY A 11 -18.00 14.29 13.57
C GLY A 11 -18.02 12.76 13.45
N THR A 12 -17.93 12.29 12.21
CA THR A 12 -17.95 10.86 11.86
C THR A 12 -16.80 10.10 12.50
N ALA A 13 -15.60 10.69 12.57
CA ALA A 13 -14.43 10.03 13.14
C ALA A 13 -14.62 9.68 14.62
N LEU A 14 -15.15 10.62 15.41
CA LEU A 14 -15.46 10.41 16.82
C LEU A 14 -16.61 9.40 17.01
N GLN A 15 -17.67 9.52 16.21
CA GLN A 15 -18.81 8.61 16.27
C GLN A 15 -18.37 7.17 15.98
N THR A 16 -17.58 6.96 14.92
CA THR A 16 -17.02 5.66 14.57
C THR A 16 -16.13 5.12 15.70
N ALA A 17 -15.31 5.97 16.31
CA ALA A 17 -14.43 5.55 17.41
C ALA A 17 -15.18 4.99 18.62
N ALA A 18 -16.32 5.60 18.96
CA ALA A 18 -17.16 5.18 20.07
C ALA A 18 -18.12 4.03 19.71
N SER A 19 -18.49 3.88 18.43
CA SER A 19 -19.55 2.95 17.98
C SER A 19 -19.28 1.47 18.29
N LYS A 20 -18.01 1.07 18.40
CA LYS A 20 -17.60 -0.31 18.69
C LYS A 20 -17.55 -0.62 20.19
N ILE A 21 -17.78 0.38 21.05
CA ILE A 21 -17.77 0.21 22.51
C ILE A 21 -19.13 -0.33 22.96
N THR A 22 -19.11 -1.48 23.62
CA THR A 22 -20.31 -2.20 24.08
C THR A 22 -20.15 -2.65 25.53
N ASP A 23 -21.21 -3.17 26.14
CA ASP A 23 -21.21 -3.74 27.51
C ASP A 23 -20.61 -2.82 28.59
N ILE A 24 -20.89 -1.52 28.50
CA ILE A 24 -20.35 -0.51 29.43
C ILE A 24 -20.87 -0.74 30.84
N LYS A 25 -19.96 -0.85 31.80
CA LYS A 25 -20.21 -0.96 33.24
C LYS A 25 -19.32 0.02 33.99
N LEU A 26 -19.94 0.90 34.75
CA LEU A 26 -19.21 1.81 35.65
C LEU A 26 -19.10 1.15 37.02
N GLY A 27 -17.88 1.08 37.55
CA GLY A 27 -17.66 0.62 38.91
C GLY A 27 -17.81 1.74 39.96
N ASN A 28 -17.61 1.38 41.22
CA ASN A 28 -17.69 2.33 42.32
C ASN A 28 -16.52 3.31 42.27
N ALA A 29 -16.78 4.58 42.58
CA ALA A 29 -15.74 5.60 42.65
C ALA A 29 -14.75 5.29 43.80
N GLU A 30 -13.47 5.24 43.47
CA GLU A 30 -12.38 4.98 44.41
C GLU A 30 -11.72 6.29 44.84
N SER A 31 -11.65 6.55 46.14
CA SER A 31 -10.97 7.75 46.66
C SER A 31 -9.48 7.73 46.31
N ARG A 32 -8.98 8.82 45.72
CA ARG A 32 -7.54 9.05 45.50
C ARG A 32 -6.95 10.04 46.51
N GLY A 33 -7.71 10.35 47.57
CA GLY A 33 -7.38 11.39 48.54
C GLY A 33 -7.76 12.79 48.06
N GLY A 34 -7.86 13.72 49.01
CA GLY A 34 -8.30 15.09 48.74
C GLY A 34 -9.73 15.15 48.18
N ASN A 35 -9.93 15.91 47.11
CA ASN A 35 -11.21 16.05 46.42
C ASN A 35 -11.29 15.21 45.13
N ARG A 36 -10.50 14.14 45.01
CA ARG A 36 -10.37 13.34 43.78
C ARG A 36 -10.83 11.90 43.94
N VAL A 37 -11.44 11.38 42.88
CA VAL A 37 -11.85 9.98 42.77
C VAL A 37 -11.46 9.42 41.42
N THR A 38 -11.17 8.12 41.37
CA THR A 38 -11.09 7.36 40.12
C THR A 38 -12.41 6.63 39.90
N VAL A 39 -12.98 6.76 38.71
CA VAL A 39 -14.17 6.01 38.28
C VAL A 39 -13.70 4.94 37.28
N PRO A 40 -13.71 3.65 37.67
CA PRO A 40 -13.40 2.56 36.76
C PRO A 40 -14.55 2.32 35.78
N MET A 41 -14.21 2.06 34.52
CA MET A 41 -15.15 1.72 33.46
C MET A 41 -14.69 0.45 32.74
N ASP A 42 -15.50 -0.61 32.84
CA ASP A 42 -15.34 -1.85 32.08
C ASP A 42 -16.23 -1.81 30.83
N TYR A 43 -15.74 -2.31 29.70
CA TYR A 43 -16.45 -2.33 28.43
C TYR A 43 -15.89 -3.41 27.51
N GLN A 44 -16.49 -3.58 26.34
CA GLN A 44 -15.96 -4.42 25.28
C GLN A 44 -15.74 -3.64 23.99
N ILE A 45 -14.66 -3.97 23.29
CA ILE A 45 -14.43 -3.59 21.89
C ILE A 45 -14.12 -4.86 21.11
N ASP A 46 -14.85 -5.10 20.02
CA ASP A 46 -14.74 -6.31 19.20
C ASP A 46 -14.76 -7.61 20.05
N GLY A 47 -15.62 -7.65 21.07
CA GLY A 47 -15.80 -8.78 22.00
C GLY A 47 -14.68 -8.95 23.05
N LYS A 48 -13.67 -8.08 23.07
CA LYS A 48 -12.59 -8.11 24.07
C LYS A 48 -12.94 -7.24 25.26
N ALA A 49 -12.91 -7.81 26.46
CA ALA A 49 -13.07 -7.05 27.70
C ALA A 49 -11.88 -6.10 27.92
N LEU A 50 -12.20 -4.83 28.12
CA LEU A 50 -11.26 -3.73 28.30
C LEU A 50 -11.70 -2.87 29.49
N HIS A 51 -10.76 -2.06 29.96
CA HIS A 51 -10.90 -1.26 31.17
C HIS A 51 -10.27 0.11 30.97
N SER A 52 -10.91 1.14 31.51
CA SER A 52 -10.42 2.52 31.52
C SER A 52 -10.70 3.16 32.88
N ASP A 53 -9.73 3.91 33.37
CA ASP A 53 -9.86 4.69 34.61
C ASP A 53 -10.00 6.17 34.29
N PHE A 54 -10.98 6.81 34.92
CA PHE A 54 -11.18 8.25 34.81
C PHE A 54 -10.94 8.96 36.14
N LEU A 55 -10.02 9.91 36.14
CA LEU A 55 -9.76 10.75 37.31
C LEU A 55 -10.68 11.97 37.31
N LEU A 56 -11.53 12.09 38.33
CA LEU A 56 -12.44 13.19 38.53
C LEU A 56 -12.04 13.98 39.78
N GLU A 57 -12.28 15.29 39.76
CA GLU A 57 -12.14 16.18 40.91
C GLU A 57 -13.45 16.91 41.22
N ARG A 58 -13.76 17.06 42.50
CA ARG A 58 -14.93 17.80 42.95
C ARG A 58 -14.67 19.29 42.76
N THR A 59 -15.46 19.93 41.90
CA THR A 59 -15.38 21.36 41.54
C THR A 59 -16.44 22.21 42.24
N GLY A 60 -17.37 21.59 42.97
CA GLY A 60 -18.36 22.31 43.75
C GLY A 60 -19.44 21.42 44.35
N THR A 61 -20.58 22.04 44.63
CA THR A 61 -21.78 21.37 45.14
C THR A 61 -23.00 21.94 44.42
N GLU A 62 -23.89 21.06 43.97
CA GLU A 62 -25.20 21.37 43.41
C GLU A 62 -26.30 20.96 44.39
N TRP A 63 -27.39 21.73 44.43
CA TRP A 63 -28.53 21.50 45.34
C TRP A 63 -28.11 21.30 46.80
N LEU A 64 -27.08 22.00 47.29
CA LEU A 64 -26.52 21.92 48.65
C LEU A 64 -25.90 20.58 49.07
N PHE A 65 -26.20 19.46 48.40
CA PHE A 65 -25.79 18.11 48.84
C PHE A 65 -24.98 17.33 47.79
N PHE A 66 -25.21 17.55 46.49
CA PHE A 66 -24.59 16.75 45.44
C PHE A 66 -23.24 17.33 45.04
N GLY A 67 -22.17 16.54 45.10
CA GLY A 67 -20.88 16.98 44.59
C GLY A 67 -20.96 17.24 43.08
N LYS A 68 -20.50 18.41 42.64
CA LYS A 68 -20.23 18.66 41.22
C LYS A 68 -18.84 18.13 40.91
N TRP A 69 -18.72 17.27 39.91
CA TRP A 69 -17.47 16.63 39.52
C TRP A 69 -17.10 17.01 38.09
N SER A 70 -15.80 17.14 37.85
CA SER A 70 -15.24 17.36 36.52
C SER A 70 -14.09 16.39 36.30
N PHE A 71 -13.84 15.99 35.05
CA PHE A 71 -12.60 15.31 34.71
C PHE A 71 -11.41 16.19 35.06
N VAL A 72 -10.38 15.61 35.69
CA VAL A 72 -9.11 16.31 35.88
C VAL A 72 -8.50 16.57 34.49
N PRO A 73 -8.16 17.83 34.15
CA PRO A 73 -7.57 18.14 32.86
C PRO A 73 -6.31 17.33 32.58
N SER A 74 -6.27 16.67 31.42
CA SER A 74 -5.13 15.90 30.95
C SER A 74 -4.87 16.15 29.47
N SER A 75 -3.66 15.82 29.01
CA SER A 75 -3.37 15.79 27.59
C SER A 75 -4.09 14.61 26.95
N LEU A 76 -4.72 14.85 25.80
CA LEU A 76 -5.30 13.77 25.01
C LEU A 76 -4.19 12.83 24.52
N PRO A 77 -4.43 11.50 24.52
CA PRO A 77 -3.54 10.57 23.86
C PRO A 77 -3.45 10.87 22.36
N THR A 78 -2.35 10.43 21.75
CA THR A 78 -2.13 10.55 20.31
C THR A 78 -1.84 9.19 19.70
N ILE A 79 -2.42 8.91 18.55
CA ILE A 79 -2.03 7.77 17.71
C ILE A 79 -1.19 8.26 16.54
N GLU A 80 -0.14 7.51 16.23
CA GLU A 80 0.64 7.71 15.01
C GLU A 80 0.08 6.81 13.90
N VAL A 81 -0.12 7.38 12.71
CA VAL A 81 -0.48 6.64 11.50
C VAL A 81 0.65 6.78 10.51
N THR A 82 1.12 5.66 9.96
CA THR A 82 2.12 5.62 8.90
C THR A 82 1.59 4.90 7.67
N VAL A 83 2.04 5.29 6.49
CA VAL A 83 1.69 4.67 5.21
C VAL A 83 2.91 4.61 4.30
N VAL A 84 3.11 3.45 3.66
CA VAL A 84 4.23 3.24 2.74
C VAL A 84 3.93 3.87 1.37
N ASN A 85 4.83 4.74 0.90
CA ASN A 85 4.79 5.35 -0.43
C ASN A 85 3.44 5.99 -0.81
N ALA A 86 2.74 6.58 0.16
CA ALA A 86 1.53 7.37 -0.03
C ALA A 86 1.54 8.58 0.91
N ASN A 87 0.61 9.52 0.70
CA ASN A 87 0.50 10.77 1.46
C ASN A 87 -0.89 10.98 2.07
N GLU A 88 -1.76 9.98 1.99
CA GLU A 88 -3.13 10.01 2.49
C GLU A 88 -3.55 8.63 2.98
N ALA A 89 -4.57 8.60 3.82
CA ALA A 89 -5.26 7.39 4.25
C ALA A 89 -6.69 7.74 4.67
N THR A 90 -7.48 6.74 5.02
CA THR A 90 -8.73 6.90 5.74
C THR A 90 -8.52 6.47 7.19
N LEU A 91 -8.97 7.29 8.14
CA LEU A 91 -8.96 6.98 9.57
C LEU A 91 -10.39 7.13 10.10
N ASN A 92 -10.98 6.05 10.61
CA ASN A 92 -12.37 5.99 11.09
C ASN A 92 -13.40 6.54 10.08
N GLY A 93 -13.19 6.24 8.79
CA GLY A 93 -14.07 6.66 7.70
C GLY A 93 -13.86 8.09 7.21
N VAL A 94 -12.88 8.82 7.75
CA VAL A 94 -12.54 10.19 7.34
C VAL A 94 -11.20 10.20 6.59
N PRO A 95 -11.10 10.85 5.42
CA PRO A 95 -9.83 11.00 4.72
C PRO A 95 -8.88 11.91 5.52
N VAL A 96 -7.63 11.49 5.64
CA VAL A 96 -6.59 12.20 6.40
C VAL A 96 -5.30 12.31 5.59
N ASN A 97 -4.62 13.45 5.73
CA ASN A 97 -3.33 13.70 5.12
C ASN A 97 -2.19 13.16 5.98
N LEU A 98 -1.24 12.48 5.34
CA LEU A 98 -0.04 11.87 5.91
C LEU A 98 1.20 12.43 5.17
N PRO A 99 1.59 13.69 5.38
CA PRO A 99 2.77 14.26 4.72
C PRO A 99 4.02 13.42 5.03
N ASN A 100 4.80 13.10 4.01
CA ASN A 100 5.93 12.17 4.10
C ASN A 100 5.56 10.77 4.63
N GLY A 101 4.31 10.34 4.41
CA GLY A 101 3.82 9.02 4.81
C GLY A 101 3.52 8.86 6.29
N ARG A 102 3.45 9.94 7.08
CA ARG A 102 3.09 9.85 8.50
C ARG A 102 2.35 11.07 9.04
N ASN A 103 1.52 10.88 10.05
CA ASN A 103 0.92 11.97 10.85
C ASN A 103 0.50 11.45 12.23
N SER A 104 0.29 12.35 13.17
CA SER A 104 -0.18 12.05 14.52
C SER A 104 -1.53 12.71 14.77
N PHE A 105 -2.47 11.97 15.36
CA PHE A 105 -3.84 12.41 15.60
C PHE A 105 -4.15 12.38 17.09
N ALA A 106 -4.70 13.48 17.61
CA ALA A 106 -5.24 13.52 18.97
C ALA A 106 -6.54 12.73 19.01
N VAL A 107 -6.72 11.91 20.04
CA VAL A 107 -7.84 10.97 20.13
C VAL A 107 -8.43 10.94 21.55
N PHE A 108 -9.67 10.46 21.67
CA PHE A 108 -10.32 10.21 22.96
C PHE A 108 -10.11 8.75 23.39
N TYR A 109 -10.27 8.49 24.68
CA TYR A 109 -10.31 7.15 25.24
C TYR A 109 -11.53 7.02 26.17
N PRO A 110 -12.18 5.84 26.21
CA PRO A 110 -11.95 4.70 25.33
C PRO A 110 -12.38 4.98 23.88
N GLY A 111 -11.72 4.31 22.92
CA GLY A 111 -12.06 4.42 21.50
C GLY A 111 -11.34 3.40 20.62
N GLN A 112 -11.97 2.98 19.53
CA GLN A 112 -11.36 2.16 18.50
C GLN A 112 -10.95 3.03 17.30
N TYR A 113 -9.72 2.90 16.84
CA TYR A 113 -9.20 3.65 15.71
C TYR A 113 -8.74 2.69 14.62
N GLU A 114 -9.25 2.89 13.42
CA GLU A 114 -9.07 2.01 12.28
C GLU A 114 -8.57 2.83 11.08
N ALA A 115 -7.41 2.47 10.57
CA ALA A 115 -6.81 3.08 9.40
C ALA A 115 -6.88 2.13 8.20
N SER A 116 -7.12 2.67 7.02
CA SER A 116 -7.10 1.94 5.74
C SER A 116 -6.66 2.84 4.59
N LEU A 117 -6.21 2.23 3.49
CA LEU A 117 -5.96 2.93 2.24
C LEU A 117 -6.57 2.13 1.09
N ALA A 118 -7.54 2.71 0.39
CA ALA A 118 -8.19 2.11 -0.76
C ALA A 118 -8.02 3.01 -1.99
N GLY A 119 -6.87 2.92 -2.65
CA GLY A 119 -6.58 3.62 -3.90
C GLY A 119 -6.82 2.74 -5.12
N LYS A 120 -6.94 3.37 -6.30
CA LYS A 120 -7.12 2.69 -7.58
C LYS A 120 -5.95 1.76 -7.93
N TYR A 121 -4.73 2.21 -7.68
CA TYR A 121 -3.51 1.48 -8.05
C TYR A 121 -2.82 0.86 -6.84
N PHE A 122 -3.00 1.44 -5.66
CA PHE A 122 -2.35 1.01 -4.44
C PHE A 122 -3.35 0.96 -3.29
N SER A 123 -3.24 -0.07 -2.46
CA SER A 123 -4.11 -0.26 -1.30
C SER A 123 -3.34 -0.83 -0.12
N ALA A 124 -3.79 -0.59 1.10
CA ALA A 124 -3.27 -1.22 2.30
C ALA A 124 -4.41 -1.91 3.06
N PRO A 125 -4.20 -3.13 3.58
CA PRO A 125 -5.14 -3.78 4.47
C PRO A 125 -5.47 -2.88 5.66
N THR A 126 -6.69 -3.02 6.16
CA THR A 126 -7.14 -2.28 7.33
C THR A 126 -6.35 -2.71 8.57
N THR A 127 -5.93 -1.74 9.37
CA THR A 127 -5.27 -1.95 10.67
C THR A 127 -6.01 -1.16 11.73
N SER A 128 -6.06 -1.67 12.97
CA SER A 128 -6.82 -1.03 14.03
C SER A 128 -6.17 -1.17 15.40
N THR A 129 -6.49 -0.22 16.29
CA THR A 129 -5.97 -0.15 17.66
C THR A 129 -7.05 0.38 18.61
N SER A 130 -7.10 -0.19 19.81
CA SER A 130 -7.96 0.29 20.89
C SER A 130 -7.16 1.21 21.81
N VAL A 131 -7.67 2.42 22.03
CA VAL A 131 -7.09 3.38 22.97
C VAL A 131 -7.90 3.30 24.25
N THR A 132 -7.30 2.77 25.32
CA THR A 132 -8.00 2.50 26.60
C THR A 132 -7.57 3.42 27.73
N THR A 133 -6.54 4.23 27.54
CA THR A 133 -5.99 5.12 28.55
C THR A 133 -5.40 6.38 27.92
N GLY A 134 -5.32 7.47 28.70
CA GLY A 134 -4.63 8.70 28.31
C GLY A 134 -3.10 8.61 28.39
N ALA A 135 -2.54 7.50 28.87
CA ALA A 135 -1.08 7.30 28.91
C ALA A 135 -0.48 7.17 27.49
N LEU A 136 0.78 7.57 27.32
CA LEU A 136 1.53 7.48 26.06
C LEU A 136 2.67 6.44 26.18
N PRO A 137 3.11 5.79 25.08
CA PRO A 137 2.62 5.89 23.71
C PRO A 137 1.53 4.85 23.38
N GLN A 138 0.61 5.23 22.49
CA GLN A 138 -0.38 4.32 21.92
C GLN A 138 0.25 3.47 20.80
N ALA A 139 -0.31 2.28 20.55
CA ALA A 139 0.15 1.45 19.44
C ALA A 139 -0.08 2.16 18.09
N PRO A 140 0.95 2.27 17.22
CA PRO A 140 0.81 2.95 15.94
C PRO A 140 0.00 2.12 14.94
N LEU A 141 -0.62 2.81 13.98
CA LEU A 141 -1.33 2.21 12.86
C LEU A 141 -0.44 2.27 11.62
N ASN A 142 0.12 1.13 11.22
CA ASN A 142 1.03 1.04 10.07
C ASN A 142 0.32 0.45 8.85
N LEU A 143 0.15 1.24 7.80
CA LEU A 143 -0.44 0.84 6.53
C LEU A 143 0.63 0.39 5.55
N LEU A 144 0.70 -0.93 5.34
CA LEU A 144 1.57 -1.55 4.37
C LEU A 144 0.89 -1.58 3.00
N THR A 145 1.17 -0.56 2.21
CA THR A 145 0.66 -0.40 0.85
C THR A 145 1.16 -1.53 -0.06
N LYS A 146 0.30 -2.00 -0.95
CA LYS A 146 0.55 -3.01 -1.98
C LYS A 146 -0.04 -2.57 -3.32
N PRO A 147 0.54 -2.98 -4.46
CA PRO A 147 -0.10 -2.80 -5.75
C PRO A 147 -1.43 -3.56 -5.79
N THR A 148 -2.42 -2.96 -6.45
CA THR A 148 -3.71 -3.59 -6.76
C THR A 148 -3.61 -4.37 -8.07
N ASP A 149 -4.58 -5.24 -8.33
CA ASP A 149 -4.71 -5.93 -9.61
C ASP A 149 -4.82 -4.95 -10.79
N ALA A 150 -5.44 -3.79 -10.59
CA ALA A 150 -5.52 -2.75 -11.60
C ALA A 150 -4.13 -2.20 -11.97
N MET A 151 -3.26 -1.97 -10.99
CA MET A 151 -1.88 -1.54 -11.22
C MET A 151 -1.08 -2.61 -11.95
N ILE A 152 -1.15 -3.85 -11.49
CA ILE A 152 -0.48 -4.99 -12.12
C ILE A 152 -0.94 -5.14 -13.57
N LYS A 153 -2.24 -5.01 -13.83
CA LYS A 153 -2.80 -5.08 -15.17
C LYS A 153 -2.28 -3.97 -16.08
N VAL A 154 -2.30 -2.71 -15.62
CA VAL A 154 -1.82 -1.57 -16.42
C VAL A 154 -0.35 -1.74 -16.81
N VAL A 155 0.51 -2.16 -15.88
CA VAL A 155 1.93 -2.42 -16.18
C VAL A 155 2.08 -3.62 -17.11
N SER A 156 1.32 -4.70 -16.90
CA SER A 156 1.36 -5.88 -17.76
C SER A 156 0.94 -5.58 -19.19
N ASP A 157 -0.12 -4.78 -19.38
CA ASP A 157 -0.60 -4.38 -20.70
C ASP A 157 0.47 -3.57 -21.45
N LYS A 158 1.13 -2.62 -20.78
CA LYS A 158 2.23 -1.81 -21.35
C LYS A 158 3.45 -2.65 -21.72
N VAL A 159 3.82 -3.60 -20.85
CA VAL A 159 4.92 -4.54 -21.12
C VAL A 159 4.59 -5.41 -22.33
N LYS A 160 3.36 -5.91 -22.42
CA LYS A 160 2.90 -6.70 -23.55
C LYS A 160 2.92 -5.89 -24.85
N GLU A 161 2.40 -4.67 -24.84
CA GLU A 161 2.40 -3.78 -26.01
C GLU A 161 3.81 -3.51 -26.51
N PHE A 162 4.76 -3.23 -25.60
CA PHE A 162 6.17 -3.06 -25.94
C PHE A 162 6.75 -4.31 -26.63
N LEU A 163 6.59 -5.49 -26.02
CA LEU A 163 7.15 -6.73 -26.54
C LEU A 163 6.53 -7.11 -27.90
N ASP A 164 5.23 -6.89 -28.08
CA ASP A 164 4.52 -7.14 -29.34
C ASP A 164 5.00 -6.20 -30.44
N THR A 165 5.16 -4.92 -30.12
CA THR A 165 5.69 -3.91 -31.05
C THR A 165 7.12 -4.27 -31.45
N CYS A 166 7.97 -4.63 -30.48
CA CYS A 166 9.32 -5.11 -30.70
C CYS A 166 9.37 -6.32 -31.66
N ALA A 167 8.57 -7.35 -31.41
CA ALA A 167 8.56 -8.55 -32.26
C ALA A 167 8.02 -8.25 -33.67
N ALA A 168 6.99 -7.41 -33.78
CA ALA A 168 6.44 -6.99 -35.06
C ALA A 168 7.46 -6.16 -35.88
N ASP A 169 8.14 -5.22 -35.24
CA ASP A 169 9.17 -4.40 -35.90
C ASP A 169 10.39 -5.23 -36.29
N ALA A 170 10.86 -6.13 -35.44
CA ALA A 170 11.95 -7.06 -35.76
C ALA A 170 11.59 -7.95 -36.96
N THR A 171 10.36 -8.45 -37.02
CA THR A 171 9.82 -9.20 -38.17
C THR A 171 9.77 -8.34 -39.42
N LYS A 172 9.19 -7.14 -39.34
CA LYS A 172 9.04 -6.24 -40.50
C LYS A 172 10.41 -5.80 -41.04
N GLN A 173 11.36 -5.54 -40.16
CA GLN A 173 12.72 -5.11 -40.51
C GLN A 173 13.65 -6.29 -40.85
N GLN A 174 13.19 -7.55 -40.71
CA GLN A 174 13.97 -8.75 -40.96
C GLN A 174 15.29 -8.78 -40.16
N LYS A 175 15.23 -8.47 -38.85
CA LYS A 175 16.39 -8.44 -37.95
C LYS A 175 16.41 -9.66 -37.02
N LEU A 176 17.54 -10.38 -36.98
CA LEU A 176 17.79 -11.39 -35.94
C LEU A 176 18.27 -10.78 -34.61
N GLN A 177 18.84 -9.58 -34.65
CA GLN A 177 19.33 -8.84 -33.48
C GLN A 177 18.68 -7.45 -33.47
N PRO A 178 17.38 -7.37 -33.17
CA PRO A 178 16.68 -6.09 -33.05
C PRO A 178 17.02 -5.39 -31.73
N ASP A 179 16.64 -4.11 -31.59
CA ASP A 179 16.74 -3.36 -30.34
C ASP A 179 15.64 -3.80 -29.34
N CYS A 180 15.61 -5.09 -29.03
CA CYS A 180 14.60 -5.78 -28.21
C CYS A 180 15.30 -6.65 -27.17
N PRO A 181 14.59 -7.09 -26.10
CA PRO A 181 15.21 -7.94 -25.08
C PRO A 181 15.58 -9.36 -25.56
N PHE A 182 15.24 -9.72 -26.80
CA PHE A 182 15.53 -11.00 -27.41
C PHE A 182 16.33 -10.83 -28.70
N TYR A 183 17.19 -11.81 -28.98
CA TYR A 183 18.02 -11.84 -30.18
C TYR A 183 18.34 -13.29 -30.56
N HIS A 184 18.83 -13.48 -31.78
CA HIS A 184 19.35 -14.75 -32.26
C HIS A 184 20.67 -14.54 -32.99
N VAL A 185 21.63 -15.43 -32.73
CA VAL A 185 22.93 -15.48 -33.40
C VAL A 185 23.03 -16.78 -34.18
N THR A 186 23.39 -16.68 -35.44
CA THR A 186 23.66 -17.82 -36.32
C THR A 186 24.87 -17.50 -37.21
N ASN A 187 25.64 -18.53 -37.54
CA ASN A 187 26.70 -18.45 -38.55
C ASN A 187 26.18 -18.77 -39.95
N SER A 188 24.94 -19.27 -40.06
CA SER A 188 24.27 -19.56 -41.33
C SER A 188 23.75 -18.29 -41.98
N ARG A 189 23.60 -18.30 -43.31
CA ARG A 189 22.97 -17.17 -44.01
C ARG A 189 21.45 -17.31 -43.93
N VAL A 190 20.77 -16.32 -43.36
CA VAL A 190 19.30 -16.30 -43.33
C VAL A 190 18.74 -15.85 -44.68
N VAL A 191 17.65 -16.47 -45.11
CA VAL A 191 16.91 -16.12 -46.33
C VAL A 191 16.07 -14.87 -46.06
N ASP A 192 16.29 -13.83 -46.85
CA ASP A 192 15.56 -12.56 -46.74
C ASP A 192 14.04 -12.75 -46.81
N GLY A 193 13.30 -12.00 -46.00
CA GLY A 193 11.84 -12.05 -45.95
C GLY A 193 11.25 -13.23 -45.19
N THR A 194 12.07 -14.10 -44.60
CA THR A 194 11.59 -15.29 -43.86
C THR A 194 11.60 -15.15 -42.34
N ILE A 195 12.26 -14.15 -41.78
CA ILE A 195 12.37 -13.94 -40.33
C ILE A 195 11.00 -13.57 -39.77
N LYS A 196 10.57 -14.30 -38.74
CA LYS A 196 9.38 -14.00 -37.93
C LYS A 196 9.72 -14.16 -36.46
N TRP A 197 9.44 -13.12 -35.70
CA TRP A 197 9.51 -13.10 -34.25
C TRP A 197 8.12 -13.15 -33.64
N GLN A 198 7.99 -13.88 -32.55
CA GLN A 198 6.76 -13.94 -31.75
C GLN A 198 7.12 -14.09 -30.28
N ILE A 199 6.39 -13.40 -29.40
CA ILE A 199 6.45 -13.65 -27.95
C ILE A 199 5.61 -14.88 -27.63
N THR A 200 6.22 -15.90 -27.06
CA THR A 200 5.55 -17.15 -26.69
C THR A 200 5.18 -17.19 -25.22
N GLU A 201 5.91 -16.47 -24.37
CA GLU A 201 5.63 -16.34 -22.94
C GLU A 201 5.88 -14.89 -22.50
N TYR A 202 4.84 -14.24 -21.97
CA TYR A 202 4.94 -12.86 -21.47
C TYR A 202 5.36 -12.86 -20.00
N PRO A 203 6.12 -11.83 -19.57
CA PRO A 203 6.52 -11.69 -18.18
C PRO A 203 5.35 -11.57 -17.21
N LYS A 204 5.50 -12.21 -16.04
CA LYS A 204 4.64 -11.93 -14.87
C LYS A 204 5.16 -10.68 -14.17
N VAL A 205 4.29 -9.70 -13.98
CA VAL A 205 4.65 -8.44 -13.31
C VAL A 205 4.51 -8.60 -11.79
N SER A 206 5.56 -8.26 -11.06
CA SER A 206 5.55 -8.01 -9.61
C SER A 206 6.02 -6.60 -9.35
N ILE A 207 5.38 -5.90 -8.41
CA ILE A 207 5.71 -4.53 -8.04
C ILE A 207 5.87 -4.47 -6.53
N ASP A 208 7.05 -4.04 -6.08
CA ASP A 208 7.43 -4.05 -4.67
C ASP A 208 7.98 -2.67 -4.27
N PRO A 209 7.82 -2.27 -2.99
CA PRO A 209 8.41 -1.04 -2.51
C PRO A 209 9.92 -1.23 -2.29
N PHE A 210 10.74 -0.31 -2.79
CA PHE A 210 12.19 -0.29 -2.61
C PHE A 210 12.72 1.15 -2.49
N ASN A 211 13.45 1.45 -1.41
CA ASN A 211 14.02 2.78 -1.14
C ASN A 211 13.03 3.96 -1.30
N GLY A 212 11.79 3.77 -0.85
CA GLY A 212 10.74 4.81 -0.93
C GLY A 212 10.13 4.97 -2.33
N GLN A 213 10.44 4.07 -3.27
CA GLN A 213 9.88 4.03 -4.62
C GLN A 213 9.19 2.70 -4.89
N TRP A 214 8.42 2.64 -5.98
CA TRP A 214 7.84 1.40 -6.48
C TRP A 214 8.71 0.86 -7.61
N VAL A 215 9.16 -0.39 -7.49
CA VAL A 215 10.02 -1.03 -8.48
C VAL A 215 9.32 -2.25 -9.06
N VAL A 216 9.50 -2.45 -10.37
CA VAL A 216 9.05 -3.66 -11.05
C VAL A 216 10.17 -4.68 -10.98
N ALA A 217 9.87 -5.90 -10.54
CA ALA A 217 10.82 -6.99 -10.53
C ALA A 217 11.32 -7.31 -11.97
N PRO A 218 12.51 -7.90 -12.14
CA PRO A 218 13.00 -8.28 -13.47
C PRO A 218 11.97 -9.10 -14.25
N LEU A 219 11.75 -8.69 -15.50
CA LEU A 219 10.73 -9.25 -16.37
C LEU A 219 11.35 -10.33 -17.24
N ASN A 220 10.90 -11.57 -17.06
CA ASN A 220 11.42 -12.72 -17.79
C ASN A 220 10.33 -13.28 -18.72
N GLY A 221 10.71 -13.65 -19.94
CA GLY A 221 9.78 -14.22 -20.91
C GLY A 221 10.49 -15.02 -21.99
N LYS A 222 9.74 -15.46 -22.99
CA LYS A 222 10.25 -16.25 -24.11
C LYS A 222 9.82 -15.66 -25.44
N ALA A 223 10.77 -15.56 -26.36
CA ALA A 223 10.53 -15.18 -27.75
C ALA A 223 10.95 -16.32 -28.68
N LYS A 224 10.16 -16.58 -29.71
CA LYS A 224 10.46 -17.54 -30.77
C LYS A 224 10.83 -16.80 -32.03
N VAL A 225 11.92 -17.23 -32.67
CA VAL A 225 12.28 -16.85 -34.03
C VAL A 225 12.09 -18.04 -34.96
N THR A 226 11.49 -17.79 -36.11
CA THR A 226 11.48 -18.74 -37.23
C THR A 226 12.00 -18.06 -38.49
N ALA A 227 12.78 -18.77 -39.29
CA ALA A 227 13.26 -18.31 -40.60
C ALA A 227 13.64 -19.51 -41.47
N ARG A 228 14.14 -19.25 -42.68
CA ARG A 228 14.92 -20.24 -43.44
C ARG A 228 16.38 -19.83 -43.43
N GLU A 229 17.28 -20.79 -43.27
CA GLU A 229 18.72 -20.56 -43.29
C GLU A 229 19.42 -21.45 -44.31
N ILE A 230 20.56 -20.96 -44.81
CA ILE A 230 21.45 -21.64 -45.75
C ILE A 230 22.72 -21.95 -45.00
N ASP A 231 23.03 -23.24 -44.87
CA ASP A 231 24.30 -23.68 -44.32
C ASP A 231 25.44 -23.26 -45.27
N LEU A 232 26.39 -22.47 -44.77
CA LEU A 232 27.45 -21.89 -45.59
C LEU A 232 28.48 -22.92 -46.09
N PHE A 233 28.50 -24.13 -45.53
CA PHE A 233 29.44 -25.18 -45.92
C PHE A 233 28.85 -26.12 -47.00
N SER A 234 27.61 -26.55 -46.82
CA SER A 234 26.91 -27.51 -47.67
C SER A 234 25.98 -26.87 -48.71
N GLY A 235 25.56 -25.62 -48.49
CA GLY A 235 24.59 -24.92 -49.34
C GLY A 235 23.14 -25.40 -49.17
N LEU A 236 22.86 -26.30 -48.23
CA LEU A 236 21.51 -26.80 -47.98
C LEU A 236 20.64 -25.75 -47.28
N VAL A 237 19.37 -25.68 -47.67
CA VAL A 237 18.36 -24.82 -47.04
C VAL A 237 17.63 -25.60 -45.96
N GLY A 238 17.60 -25.06 -44.74
CA GLY A 238 16.88 -25.61 -43.60
C GLY A 238 15.93 -24.60 -42.95
N ASP A 239 15.06 -25.10 -42.07
CA ASP A 239 14.19 -24.27 -41.25
C ASP A 239 14.89 -23.90 -39.93
N LEU A 240 14.98 -22.61 -39.65
CA LEU A 240 15.32 -22.09 -38.34
C LEU A 240 14.05 -22.03 -37.49
N SER A 241 14.06 -22.65 -36.32
CA SER A 241 13.03 -22.49 -35.29
C SER A 241 13.69 -22.56 -33.91
N ALA A 242 13.90 -21.40 -33.28
CA ALA A 242 14.56 -21.29 -31.98
C ALA A 242 13.69 -20.51 -30.99
N VAL A 243 13.73 -20.91 -29.72
CA VAL A 243 13.09 -20.21 -28.61
C VAL A 243 14.18 -19.69 -27.69
N HIS A 244 14.11 -18.40 -27.36
CA HIS A 244 15.07 -17.71 -26.53
C HIS A 244 14.39 -17.17 -25.28
N ASP A 245 14.99 -17.46 -24.13
CA ASP A 245 14.67 -16.76 -22.89
C ASP A 245 15.21 -15.33 -22.96
N PHE A 246 14.44 -14.38 -22.46
CA PHE A 246 14.88 -12.99 -22.31
C PHE A 246 14.59 -12.48 -20.90
N SER A 247 15.39 -11.50 -20.48
CA SER A 247 15.20 -10.76 -19.24
C SER A 247 15.48 -9.28 -19.46
N PHE A 248 14.65 -8.42 -18.90
CA PHE A 248 14.88 -6.98 -18.90
C PHE A 248 14.26 -6.32 -17.68
N THR A 249 14.65 -5.07 -17.40
CA THR A 249 14.06 -4.30 -16.30
C THR A 249 13.25 -3.14 -16.85
N THR A 250 12.43 -2.52 -16.02
CA THR A 250 11.68 -1.32 -16.39
C THR A 250 11.82 -0.27 -15.31
N ARG A 251 11.87 1.00 -15.72
CA ARG A 251 11.59 2.12 -14.82
C ARG A 251 10.08 2.33 -14.76
N LEU A 252 9.55 2.41 -13.55
CA LEU A 252 8.15 2.71 -13.27
C LEU A 252 8.05 4.11 -12.69
N ASP A 253 7.37 5.00 -13.41
CA ASP A 253 7.11 6.36 -12.96
C ASP A 253 5.59 6.52 -12.74
N ILE A 254 5.22 6.94 -11.53
CA ILE A 254 3.83 7.10 -11.09
C ILE A 254 3.58 8.59 -10.88
N GLY A 255 2.86 9.20 -11.83
CA GLY A 255 2.29 10.54 -11.69
C GLY A 255 0.91 10.51 -11.02
N ALA A 256 0.31 11.68 -10.82
CA ALA A 256 -1.03 11.79 -10.22
C ALA A 256 -2.10 10.98 -10.99
N ASP A 257 -2.04 11.05 -12.33
CA ASP A 257 -3.01 10.36 -13.21
C ASP A 257 -2.36 9.45 -14.26
N THR A 258 -1.03 9.41 -14.31
CA THR A 258 -0.28 8.73 -15.38
C THR A 258 0.68 7.68 -14.83
N ILE A 259 0.59 6.46 -15.34
CA ILE A 259 1.57 5.40 -15.10
C ILE A 259 2.44 5.26 -16.36
N THR A 260 3.74 5.49 -16.21
CA THR A 260 4.72 5.33 -17.29
C THR A 260 5.61 4.15 -16.99
N VAL A 261 5.79 3.27 -17.97
CA VAL A 261 6.65 2.09 -17.89
C VAL A 261 7.68 2.24 -18.99
N THR A 262 8.94 2.45 -18.62
CA THR A 262 10.05 2.62 -19.56
C THR A 262 10.91 1.36 -19.54
N PRO A 263 10.93 0.55 -20.61
CA PRO A 263 11.83 -0.59 -20.72
C PRO A 263 13.30 -0.16 -20.68
N LEU A 264 14.09 -0.89 -19.90
CA LEU A 264 15.54 -0.76 -19.81
C LEU A 264 16.13 -2.08 -20.31
N VAL A 265 16.46 -2.09 -21.60
CA VAL A 265 17.11 -3.21 -22.28
C VAL A 265 18.62 -2.95 -22.32
N SER A 266 19.41 -3.93 -21.90
CA SER A 266 20.86 -3.94 -22.09
C SER A 266 21.18 -4.75 -23.33
N PHE A 267 21.94 -4.15 -24.25
CA PHE A 267 22.40 -4.78 -25.49
C PHE A 267 23.81 -5.34 -25.34
#